data_AF-A0A382FQN8-F1
#
_entry.id   AF-A0A382FQN8-F1
#
_cell.length_a   1.000
_cell.length_b   1.000
_cell.length_c   1.000
_cell.angle_alpha   90.00
_cell.angle_beta   90.00
_cell.angle_gamma   90.00
#
_symmetry.space_group_name_H-M   'P 1'
#
loop_
_entity.id
_entity.type
_entity.pdbx_description
1 polymer ?
#
loop_
_entity_poly.entity_id
_entity_poly.type
_entity_poly.pdbx_seq_one_letter_code
_entity_poly.pdbx_strand_id
1 'polypeptide(L)'
;MYQAEAWIADTLASAAAQTHPRVETIVVDDGSLDQGADLVSVFGESAERPVRLVQTTNNVVSRLSAKPRSIVADLIAGVVYWPLARVARLVERTGRDPSFLPLFQYRQRSFYVMRNDAFDRFGTRLEKRYSQKEARNLLERAGLENLVFAEGPPWWVAVGWRRGDGL
;
A
#
# COMPACT_ATOMS: atom_id res chain seq x y z
N MET A 1 -6.46 10.24 2.74
CA MET A 1 -5.58 11.40 2.56
C MET A 1 -5.20 11.95 3.91
N TYR A 2 -4.02 12.54 3.99
CA TYR A 2 -3.52 13.21 5.18
C TYR A 2 -2.52 14.27 4.72
N GLN A 3 -2.74 15.55 5.05
CA GLN A 3 -1.87 16.65 4.62
C GLN A 3 -1.58 16.62 3.09
N ALA A 4 -2.65 16.59 2.29
CA ALA A 4 -2.59 16.32 0.86
C ALA A 4 -3.00 17.52 -0.02
N GLU A 5 -3.13 18.73 0.55
CA GLU A 5 -3.58 19.95 -0.14
C GLU A 5 -2.86 20.16 -1.48
N ALA A 6 -1.55 19.92 -1.55
CA ALA A 6 -0.74 20.17 -2.74
C ALA A 6 -1.03 19.26 -3.95
N TRP A 7 -1.70 18.11 -3.77
CA TRP A 7 -1.84 17.09 -4.82
C TRP A 7 -3.25 16.49 -4.93
N ILE A 8 -4.14 16.80 -3.99
CA ILE A 8 -5.45 16.15 -3.92
C ILE A 8 -6.32 16.51 -5.14
N ALA A 9 -6.23 17.74 -5.63
CA ALA A 9 -6.99 18.19 -6.81
C ALA A 9 -6.61 17.41 -8.08
N ASP A 10 -5.31 17.29 -8.38
CA ASP A 10 -4.82 16.55 -9.56
C ASP A 10 -5.19 15.07 -9.48
N THR A 11 -5.14 14.50 -8.28
CA THR A 11 -5.52 13.10 -8.03
C THR A 11 -7.00 12.87 -8.35
N LEU A 12 -7.88 13.78 -7.91
CA LEU A 12 -9.31 13.72 -8.18
C LEU A 12 -9.63 13.93 -9.66
N ALA A 13 -8.96 14.86 -10.34
CA ALA A 13 -9.11 15.07 -11.76
C ALA A 13 -8.74 13.81 -12.58
N SER A 14 -7.64 13.15 -12.22
CA SER A 14 -7.21 11.89 -12.83
C SER A 14 -8.21 10.75 -12.61
N ALA A 15 -8.79 10.66 -11.40
CA ALA A 15 -9.82 9.68 -11.09
C ALA A 15 -11.13 9.96 -11.86
N ALA A 16 -11.52 11.23 -12.00
CA ALA A 16 -12.70 11.63 -12.76
C ALA A 16 -12.58 11.29 -14.25
N ALA A 17 -11.38 11.41 -14.83
CA ALA A 17 -11.09 11.10 -16.23
C ALA A 17 -11.12 9.60 -16.59
N GLN A 18 -11.40 8.70 -15.64
CA GLN A 18 -11.45 7.25 -15.91
C GLN A 18 -12.62 6.87 -16.82
N THR A 19 -12.34 6.11 -17.88
CA THR A 19 -13.35 5.63 -18.86
C THR A 19 -14.20 4.47 -18.35
N HIS A 20 -13.84 3.86 -17.22
CA HIS A 20 -14.60 2.75 -16.65
C HIS A 20 -15.98 3.24 -16.17
N PRO A 21 -17.10 2.61 -16.56
CA PRO A 21 -18.44 3.17 -16.35
C PRO A 21 -18.88 3.18 -14.87
N ARG A 22 -18.37 2.27 -14.05
CA ARG A 22 -18.71 2.14 -12.63
C ARG A 22 -17.51 2.53 -11.77
N VAL A 23 -17.43 3.79 -11.36
CA VAL A 23 -16.41 4.30 -10.44
C VAL A 23 -17.11 5.20 -9.44
N GLU A 24 -16.92 4.89 -8.15
CA GLU A 24 -17.25 5.77 -7.03
C GLU A 24 -15.93 6.17 -6.39
N THR A 25 -15.72 7.47 -6.14
CA THR A 25 -14.51 7.96 -5.51
C THR A 25 -14.81 8.28 -4.05
N ILE A 26 -14.18 7.55 -3.12
CA ILE A 26 -14.29 7.81 -1.69
C ILE A 26 -12.94 8.36 -1.20
N VAL A 27 -12.95 9.59 -0.70
CA VAL A 27 -11.79 10.22 -0.08
C VAL A 27 -11.94 10.11 1.42
N VAL A 28 -11.08 9.31 2.06
CA VAL A 28 -11.04 9.19 3.51
C VAL A 28 -10.01 10.18 4.05
N ASP A 29 -10.41 11.22 4.76
CA ASP A 29 -9.49 12.14 5.44
C ASP A 29 -9.11 11.59 6.82
N ASP A 30 -7.82 11.41 7.07
CA ASP A 30 -7.26 10.88 8.32
C ASP A 30 -6.91 12.01 9.30
N GLY A 31 -7.84 12.96 9.46
CA GLY A 31 -7.73 14.13 10.31
C GLY A 31 -6.61 15.07 9.89
N SER A 32 -6.68 15.54 8.64
CA SER A 32 -5.80 16.57 8.13
C SER A 32 -6.03 17.92 8.84
N LEU A 33 -5.00 18.75 8.86
CA LEU A 33 -5.06 20.13 9.37
C LEU A 33 -4.88 21.17 8.26
N ASP A 34 -4.67 20.72 7.03
CA ASP A 34 -4.52 21.55 5.84
C ASP A 34 -5.87 21.66 5.09
N GLN A 35 -5.90 22.40 3.97
CA GLN A 35 -7.14 22.66 3.24
C GLN A 35 -7.57 21.50 2.33
N GLY A 36 -6.95 20.32 2.44
CA GLY A 36 -7.22 19.19 1.56
C GLY A 36 -8.69 18.72 1.63
N ALA A 37 -9.30 18.72 2.82
CA ALA A 37 -10.71 18.36 3.01
C ALA A 37 -11.67 19.33 2.30
N ASP A 38 -11.36 20.63 2.35
CA ASP A 38 -12.15 21.67 1.70
C ASP A 38 -12.07 21.53 0.18
N LEU A 39 -10.87 21.29 -0.36
CA LEU A 39 -10.65 21.07 -1.79
C LEU A 39 -11.44 19.85 -2.32
N VAL A 40 -11.51 18.77 -1.54
CA VAL A 40 -12.30 17.58 -1.92
C VAL A 40 -13.79 17.88 -1.92
N SER A 41 -14.26 18.66 -0.94
CA SER A 41 -15.68 19.03 -0.84
C SER A 41 -16.09 19.89 -2.04
N VAL A 42 -15.29 20.91 -2.37
CA VAL A 42 -15.49 21.77 -3.55
C VAL A 42 -15.44 20.97 -4.86
N PHE A 43 -14.50 20.04 -4.99
CA PHE A 43 -14.43 19.17 -6.17
C PHE A 43 -15.68 18.28 -6.27
N GLY A 44 -16.14 17.71 -5.15
CA GLY A 44 -17.34 16.86 -5.11
C GLY A 44 -18.63 17.57 -5.52
N GLU A 45 -18.75 18.88 -5.26
CA GLU A 45 -19.89 19.70 -5.70
C GLU A 45 -19.91 19.93 -7.22
N SER A 46 -18.74 19.97 -7.86
CA SER A 46 -18.58 20.27 -9.28
C SER A 46 -18.34 19.05 -10.16
N ALA A 47 -18.08 17.88 -9.56
CA ALA A 47 -17.78 16.66 -10.28
C ALA A 47 -19.03 16.02 -10.89
N GLU A 48 -18.92 15.60 -12.16
CA GLU A 48 -19.97 14.79 -12.83
C GLU A 48 -20.15 13.41 -12.18
N ARG A 49 -19.15 12.93 -11.45
CA ARG A 49 -19.11 11.62 -10.81
C ARG A 49 -19.11 11.77 -9.29
N PRO A 50 -19.78 10.87 -8.55
CA PRO A 50 -19.89 10.98 -7.10
C PRO A 50 -18.52 10.87 -6.43
N VAL A 51 -18.17 11.92 -5.68
CA VAL A 51 -17.02 11.96 -4.78
C VAL A 51 -17.54 12.10 -3.35
N ARG A 52 -17.23 11.13 -2.49
CA ARG A 52 -17.62 11.13 -1.08
C ARG A 52 -16.43 11.41 -0.19
N LEU A 53 -16.48 12.50 0.58
CA LEU A 53 -15.52 12.76 1.65
C LEU A 53 -15.97 12.05 2.94
N VAL A 54 -15.07 11.30 3.56
CA VAL A 54 -15.25 10.66 4.87
C VAL A 54 -14.17 11.18 5.79
N GLN A 55 -14.51 12.09 6.70
CA GLN A 55 -13.57 12.63 7.66
C GLN A 55 -13.52 11.75 8.90
N THR A 56 -12.31 11.33 9.26
CA THR A 56 -12.04 10.62 10.50
C THR A 56 -11.31 11.57 11.43
N THR A 57 -11.77 11.70 12.68
CA THR A 57 -11.00 12.39 13.70
C THR A 57 -9.72 11.60 13.92
N ASN A 58 -8.56 12.27 13.84
CA ASN A 58 -7.29 11.64 14.19
C ASN A 58 -7.32 11.33 15.69
N ASN A 59 -7.88 10.17 16.04
CA ASN A 59 -7.94 9.71 17.42
C ASN A 59 -6.49 9.50 17.83
N VAL A 60 -6.02 10.37 18.72
CA VAL A 60 -4.71 10.41 19.39
C VAL A 60 -4.28 9.05 19.97
N VAL A 61 -5.14 8.03 19.95
CA VAL A 61 -4.81 6.61 20.12
C VAL A 61 -3.75 6.11 19.13
N SER A 62 -3.63 6.68 17.91
CA SER A 62 -2.50 6.41 16.99
C SER A 62 -1.18 7.06 17.44
N ARG A 63 -1.24 8.06 18.33
CA ARG A 63 -0.11 8.83 18.88
C ARG A 63 0.43 8.28 20.21
N LEU A 64 -0.17 7.24 20.80
CA LEU A 64 0.44 6.51 21.92
C LEU A 64 1.58 5.61 21.40
N SER A 65 2.81 6.09 21.61
CA SER A 65 4.15 5.53 21.33
C SER A 65 4.48 5.08 19.88
N ALA A 66 4.24 5.94 18.88
CA ALA A 66 4.77 5.72 17.52
C ALA A 66 6.29 5.97 17.37
N LYS A 67 6.87 6.85 18.20
CA LYS A 67 8.31 7.18 18.17
C LYS A 67 9.24 5.97 18.39
N PRO A 68 9.09 5.13 19.43
CA PRO A 68 9.96 3.97 19.60
C PRO A 68 9.81 2.96 18.45
N ARG A 69 8.59 2.77 17.92
CA ARG A 69 8.34 1.86 16.79
C ARG A 69 9.01 2.35 15.51
N SER A 70 8.97 3.65 15.23
CA SER A 70 9.68 4.25 14.09
C SER A 70 11.20 4.14 14.24
N ILE A 71 11.74 4.35 15.44
CA ILE A 71 13.19 4.20 15.71
C ILE A 71 13.63 2.75 15.50
N VAL A 72 12.84 1.77 15.98
CA VAL A 72 13.12 0.35 15.74
C VAL A 72 13.07 0.04 14.24
N ALA A 73 12.09 0.57 13.50
CA ALA A 73 12.01 0.41 12.06
C ALA A 73 13.21 1.04 11.33
N ASP A 74 13.64 2.24 11.73
CA ASP A 74 14.84 2.91 11.19
C ASP A 74 16.11 2.09 11.44
N LEU A 75 16.28 1.56 12.66
CA LEU A 75 17.40 0.70 13.02
C LEU A 75 17.39 -0.61 12.21
N ILE A 76 16.24 -1.28 12.11
CA ILE A 76 16.12 -2.52 11.31
C ILE A 76 16.36 -2.23 9.83
N ALA A 77 15.82 -1.14 9.31
CA ALA A 77 16.03 -0.74 7.93
C ALA A 77 17.50 -0.44 7.64
N GLY A 78 18.18 0.26 8.54
CA GLY A 78 19.60 0.63 8.42
C GLY A 78 20.57 -0.53 8.62
N VAL A 79 20.30 -1.44 9.55
CA VAL A 79 21.23 -2.51 9.96
C VAL A 79 20.96 -3.84 9.24
N VAL A 80 19.72 -4.09 8.79
CA VAL A 80 19.35 -5.36 8.14
C VAL A 80 18.98 -5.15 6.68
N TYR A 81 17.97 -4.33 6.39
CA TYR A 81 17.44 -4.21 5.03
C TYR A 81 18.45 -3.57 4.08
N TRP A 82 18.98 -2.42 4.46
CA TRP A 82 19.88 -1.65 3.62
C TRP A 82 21.17 -2.41 3.27
N PRO A 83 21.94 -2.99 4.20
CA PRO A 83 23.17 -3.69 3.85
C PRO A 83 22.90 -4.91 2.98
N LEU A 84 21.89 -5.73 3.31
CA LEU A 84 21.55 -6.91 2.50
C LEU A 84 21.06 -6.53 1.09
N ALA A 85 20.24 -5.48 0.97
CA ALA A 85 19.83 -4.94 -0.33
C ALA A 85 21.02 -4.41 -1.13
N ARG A 86 22.02 -3.79 -0.48
CA ARG A 86 23.23 -3.28 -1.15
C ARG A 86 24.15 -4.40 -1.61
N VAL A 87 24.31 -5.46 -0.82
CA VAL A 87 25.03 -6.68 -1.24
C VAL A 87 24.32 -7.32 -2.43
N ALA A 88 23.00 -7.46 -2.39
CA ALA A 88 22.22 -7.98 -3.52
C ALA A 88 22.38 -7.12 -4.78
N ARG A 89 22.39 -5.79 -4.64
CA ARG A 89 22.64 -4.86 -5.75
C ARG A 89 24.06 -4.98 -6.30
N LEU A 90 25.05 -5.21 -5.44
CA LEU A 90 26.43 -5.41 -5.86
C LEU A 90 26.58 -6.73 -6.64
N VAL A 91 25.97 -7.81 -6.15
CA VAL A 91 25.94 -9.11 -6.83
C VAL A 91 25.29 -8.99 -8.22
N GLU A 92 24.13 -8.32 -8.31
CA GLU A 92 23.47 -8.04 -9.60
C GLU A 92 24.37 -7.22 -10.55
N ARG A 93 25.07 -6.21 -10.03
CA ARG A 93 26.02 -5.41 -10.83
C ARG A 93 27.21 -6.22 -11.35
N THR A 94 27.57 -7.32 -10.70
CA THR A 94 28.60 -8.25 -11.19
C THR A 94 28.06 -9.27 -12.20
N GLY A 95 26.78 -9.17 -12.60
CA GLY A 95 26.13 -10.08 -13.55
C GLY A 95 25.69 -11.41 -12.95
N ARG A 96 25.71 -11.55 -11.62
CA ARG A 96 25.28 -12.75 -10.90
C ARG A 96 23.85 -12.60 -10.40
N ASP A 97 23.14 -13.74 -10.26
CA ASP A 97 21.79 -13.77 -9.71
C ASP A 97 21.81 -13.54 -8.19
N PRO A 98 21.17 -12.47 -7.66
CA PRO A 98 21.14 -12.21 -6.22
C PRO A 98 20.04 -12.98 -5.47
N SER A 99 19.25 -13.84 -6.13
CA SER A 99 18.09 -14.52 -5.54
C SER A 99 18.41 -15.40 -4.31
N PHE A 100 19.66 -15.81 -4.14
CA PHE A 100 20.12 -16.54 -2.95
C PHE A 100 20.30 -15.65 -1.71
N LEU A 101 20.37 -14.32 -1.87
CA LEU A 101 20.54 -13.39 -0.77
C LEU A 101 19.20 -13.07 -0.12
N PRO A 102 19.09 -13.12 1.22
CA PRO A 102 17.93 -12.60 1.91
C PRO A 102 17.69 -11.13 1.53
N LEU A 103 16.42 -10.75 1.39
CA LEU A 103 16.01 -9.38 1.03
C LEU A 103 16.54 -8.89 -0.34
N PHE A 104 16.95 -9.78 -1.26
CA PHE A 104 17.37 -9.37 -2.62
C PHE A 104 16.29 -8.59 -3.38
N GLN A 105 15.01 -8.80 -3.04
CA GLN A 105 13.88 -8.04 -3.60
C GLN A 105 13.96 -6.52 -3.35
N TYR A 106 14.72 -6.10 -2.33
CA TYR A 106 14.92 -4.67 -2.02
C TYR A 106 16.14 -4.07 -2.74
N ARG A 107 16.89 -4.83 -3.56
CA ARG A 107 18.15 -4.38 -4.20
C ARG A 107 18.04 -3.08 -5.01
N GLN A 108 16.87 -2.83 -5.59
CA GLN A 108 16.57 -1.63 -6.38
C GLN A 108 15.56 -0.70 -5.68
N ARG A 109 15.15 -1.01 -4.44
CA ARG A 109 14.19 -0.19 -3.69
C ARG A 109 14.91 0.92 -2.92
N SER A 110 14.20 2.02 -2.68
CA SER A 110 14.72 3.14 -1.89
C SER A 110 14.77 2.80 -0.41
N PHE A 111 15.61 3.51 0.35
CA PHE A 111 15.65 3.36 1.82
C PHE A 111 14.30 3.65 2.47
N TYR A 112 13.55 4.62 1.93
CA TYR A 112 12.18 4.91 2.37
C TYR A 112 11.25 3.69 2.28
N VAL A 113 11.29 2.93 1.18
CA VAL A 113 10.50 1.70 1.03
C VAL A 113 10.91 0.65 2.07
N MET A 114 12.21 0.48 2.32
CA MET A 114 12.69 -0.45 3.34
C MET A 114 12.24 -0.03 4.75
N ARG A 115 12.29 1.28 5.05
CA ARG A 115 11.84 1.83 6.32
C ARG A 115 10.35 1.62 6.53
N ASN A 116 9.52 1.96 5.54
CA ASN A 116 8.08 1.75 5.63
C ASN A 116 7.75 0.26 5.82
N ASP A 117 8.36 -0.63 5.03
CA ASP A 117 8.10 -2.08 5.16
C ASP A 117 8.59 -2.64 6.51
N ALA A 118 9.71 -2.16 7.05
CA ALA A 118 10.13 -2.48 8.41
C ALA A 118 9.14 -1.94 9.46
N PHE A 119 8.62 -0.73 9.25
CA PHE A 119 7.64 -0.13 10.14
C PHE A 119 6.30 -0.87 10.10
N ASP A 120 5.84 -1.28 8.93
CA ASP A 120 4.60 -2.06 8.80
C ASP A 120 4.75 -3.41 9.51
N ARG A 121 5.90 -4.09 9.29
CA ARG A 121 6.18 -5.43 9.84
C ARG A 121 6.38 -5.49 11.34
N PHE A 122 6.98 -4.45 11.92
CA PHE A 122 7.39 -4.46 13.33
C PHE A 122 6.67 -3.40 14.17
N GLY A 123 6.11 -2.38 13.53
CA GLY A 123 5.47 -1.23 14.15
C GLY A 123 3.94 -1.22 14.04
N THR A 124 3.34 -2.01 13.15
CA THR A 124 1.89 -2.11 13.03
C THR A 124 1.37 -3.48 13.47
N ARG A 125 0.19 -3.49 14.09
CA ARG A 125 -0.51 -4.71 14.49
C ARG A 125 -1.42 -5.27 13.38
N LEU A 126 -1.54 -4.54 12.27
CA LEU A 126 -2.51 -4.80 11.20
C LEU A 126 -1.96 -5.75 10.13
N GLU A 127 -0.64 -5.85 9.97
CA GLU A 127 -0.04 -6.76 8.99
C GLU A 127 -0.26 -8.22 9.39
N LYS A 128 -1.24 -8.87 8.76
CA LYS A 128 -1.50 -10.30 8.91
C LYS A 128 -0.66 -11.08 7.90
N ARG A 129 0.21 -11.96 8.40
CA ARG A 129 1.03 -12.83 7.57
C ARG A 129 0.24 -14.10 7.24
N TYR A 130 -0.41 -14.09 6.08
CA TYR A 130 -1.06 -15.27 5.54
C TYR A 130 -0.06 -16.12 4.77
N SER A 131 -0.07 -17.43 5.03
CA SER A 131 0.46 -18.41 4.09
C SER A 131 -0.32 -18.39 2.78
N GLN A 132 0.26 -18.89 1.70
CA GLN A 132 -0.42 -19.00 0.42
C GLN A 132 -1.74 -19.78 0.53
N LYS A 133 -1.79 -20.80 1.39
CA LYS A 133 -2.99 -21.60 1.67
C LYS A 133 -4.08 -20.79 2.39
N GLU A 134 -3.71 -19.95 3.34
CA GLU A 134 -4.66 -19.09 4.05
C GLU A 134 -5.15 -17.96 3.14
N ALA A 135 -4.27 -17.37 2.34
CA ALA A 135 -4.65 -16.37 1.34
C ALA A 135 -5.64 -16.96 0.32
N ARG A 136 -5.38 -18.18 -0.18
CA ARG A 136 -6.31 -18.92 -1.04
C ARG A 136 -7.67 -19.10 -0.36
N ASN A 137 -7.70 -19.62 0.86
CA ASN A 137 -8.95 -19.78 1.62
C ASN A 137 -9.70 -18.46 1.80
N LEU A 138 -8.98 -17.37 2.08
CA LEU A 138 -9.59 -16.05 2.25
C LEU A 138 -10.24 -15.57 0.95
N LEU A 139 -9.56 -15.72 -0.19
CA LEU A 139 -10.06 -15.32 -1.50
C LEU A 139 -11.25 -16.20 -1.94
N GLU A 140 -11.18 -17.51 -1.71
CA GLU A 140 -12.30 -18.44 -1.98
C GLU A 140 -13.52 -18.11 -1.12
N ARG A 141 -13.33 -17.83 0.17
CA ARG A 141 -14.41 -17.39 1.08
C ARG A 141 -15.00 -16.03 0.68
N ALA A 142 -14.24 -15.20 -0.03
CA ALA A 142 -14.73 -13.94 -0.59
C ALA A 142 -15.51 -14.13 -1.91
N GLY A 143 -15.64 -15.36 -2.41
CA GLY A 143 -16.38 -15.69 -3.63
C GLY A 143 -15.58 -15.58 -4.92
N LEU A 144 -14.24 -15.62 -4.84
CA LEU A 144 -13.36 -15.68 -6.01
C LEU A 144 -13.07 -17.13 -6.40
N GLU A 145 -13.11 -17.41 -7.69
CA GLU A 145 -12.90 -18.72 -8.30
C GLU A 145 -11.68 -18.69 -9.23
N ASN A 146 -11.20 -19.88 -9.62
CA ASN A 146 -10.06 -20.08 -10.53
C ASN A 146 -8.77 -19.36 -10.08
N LEU A 147 -8.45 -19.39 -8.78
CA LEU A 147 -7.30 -18.65 -8.24
C LEU A 147 -5.94 -19.14 -8.78
N VAL A 148 -5.22 -18.25 -9.48
CA VAL A 148 -3.85 -18.44 -9.97
C VAL A 148 -2.91 -17.53 -9.18
N PHE A 149 -1.88 -18.11 -8.55
CA PHE A 149 -0.82 -17.37 -7.86
C PHE A 149 0.41 -17.26 -8.76
N ALA A 150 1.19 -16.19 -8.59
CA ALA A 150 2.44 -16.01 -9.33
C ALA A 150 3.45 -17.12 -9.02
N GLU A 151 4.05 -17.71 -10.07
CA GLU A 151 5.10 -18.72 -9.96
C GLU A 151 6.45 -18.12 -9.52
N GLY A 152 6.66 -16.83 -9.79
CA GLY A 152 7.86 -16.08 -9.43
C GLY A 152 7.61 -14.94 -8.44
N PRO A 153 8.67 -14.28 -7.97
CA PRO A 153 8.55 -13.08 -7.15
C PRO A 153 7.79 -11.97 -7.90
N PRO A 154 6.83 -11.27 -7.25
CA PRO A 154 6.37 -11.49 -5.89
C PRO A 154 5.34 -12.64 -5.81
N TRP A 155 5.64 -13.66 -5.00
CA TRP A 155 4.81 -14.88 -4.85
C TRP A 155 3.42 -14.66 -4.22
N TRP A 156 3.16 -13.46 -3.70
CA TRP A 156 1.91 -13.05 -3.06
C TRP A 156 0.94 -12.34 -4.02
N VAL A 157 1.19 -12.39 -5.32
CA VAL A 157 0.23 -11.94 -6.35
C VAL A 157 -0.69 -13.10 -6.70
N ALA A 158 -2.00 -12.86 -6.62
CA ALA A 158 -3.03 -13.80 -7.01
C ALA A 158 -4.05 -13.13 -7.93
N VAL A 159 -4.52 -13.86 -8.94
CA VAL A 159 -5.64 -13.47 -9.81
C VAL A 159 -6.78 -14.45 -9.58
N GLY A 160 -7.99 -13.92 -9.40
CA GLY A 160 -9.21 -14.69 -9.21
C GLY A 160 -10.37 -14.04 -9.95
N TRP A 161 -11.31 -14.86 -10.38
CA TRP A 161 -12.51 -14.41 -11.07
C TRP A 161 -13.69 -14.48 -10.12
N ARG A 162 -14.43 -13.39 -9.99
CA ARG A 162 -15.75 -13.46 -9.39
C ARG A 162 -16.69 -14.04 -10.43
N ARG A 163 -17.46 -15.08 -10.06
CA ARG A 163 -18.51 -15.60 -10.94
C ARG A 163 -19.42 -14.43 -11.30
N GLY A 164 -19.50 -14.10 -12.58
CA GLY A 164 -20.44 -13.08 -13.04
C GLY A 164 -21.84 -13.58 -12.72
N ASP A 165 -22.64 -12.77 -12.01
CA ASP A 165 -24.08 -12.98 -12.01
C ASP A 165 -24.49 -12.99 -13.48
N GLY A 166 -24.97 -14.13 -13.96
CA GLY A 166 -25.39 -14.28 -15.35
C GLY A 166 -26.43 -13.21 -15.67
N LEU A 167 -26.03 -12.26 -16.52
CA LEU A 167 -26.88 -11.40 -17.31
C LEU A 167 -26.38 -11.47 -18.75
#